data_AF-A0A2X0RLH4-F1
#
_entry.id   AF-A0A2X0RLH4-F1
#
_cell.length_a   1.000
_cell.length_b   1.000
_cell.length_c   1.000
_cell.angle_alpha   90.00
_cell.angle_beta   90.00
_cell.angle_gamma   90.00
#
_symmetry.space_group_name_H-M   'P 1'
#
loop_
_entity.id
_entity.type
_entity.pdbx_description
1 polymer ?
#
loop_
_entity_poly.entity_id
_entity_poly.type
_entity_poly.pdbx_seq_one_letter_code
_entity_poly.pdbx_strand_id
1 'polypeptide(L)'
;MTILTIILSLLVALEFFYIMYLETFATSSKTTSRVFNMGKEELERSSVQTLFKNQGIYNGLIGLGLIYAIFFSSAQLEIVRLLLIYIILVALYGSLTSNKKIILTQGGLAILALISSFF
;
A
#
# COMPACT_ATOMS: atom_id res chain seq x y z
N MET A 1 -11.69 -15.97 9.31
CA MET A 1 -11.87 -14.83 8.39
C MET A 1 -12.88 -15.21 7.32
N THR A 2 -13.75 -14.30 6.90
CA THR A 2 -14.67 -14.54 5.78
C THR A 2 -13.92 -14.57 4.45
N ILE A 3 -14.47 -15.25 3.44
CA ILE A 3 -13.92 -15.26 2.07
C ILE A 3 -13.79 -13.83 1.54
N LEU A 4 -14.77 -12.96 1.84
CA LEU A 4 -14.73 -11.55 1.47
C LEU A 4 -13.52 -10.82 2.10
N THR A 5 -13.26 -11.03 3.40
CA THR A 5 -12.08 -10.44 4.07
C THR A 5 -10.79 -10.90 3.41
N ILE A 6 -10.68 -12.19 3.06
CA ILE A 6 -9.50 -12.74 2.38
C ILE A 6 -9.30 -12.07 1.02
N ILE A 7 -10.34 -12.02 0.18
CA ILE A 7 -10.28 -11.40 -1.15
C ILE A 7 -9.86 -9.94 -1.04
N LEU A 8 -10.50 -9.16 -0.17
CA LEU A 8 -10.16 -7.75 0.00
C LEU A 8 -8.73 -7.56 0.51
N SER A 9 -8.27 -8.38 1.45
CA SER A 9 -6.90 -8.30 1.98
C SER A 9 -5.85 -8.69 0.93
N LEU A 10 -6.15 -9.66 0.05
CA LEU A 10 -5.31 -10.00 -1.09
C LEU A 10 -5.24 -8.86 -2.11
N LEU A 11 -6.36 -8.16 -2.36
CA LEU A 11 -6.37 -6.98 -3.22
C LEU A 11 -5.50 -5.86 -2.64
N VAL A 12 -5.53 -5.64 -1.33
CA VAL A 12 -4.62 -4.69 -0.65
C VAL A 12 -3.16 -5.10 -0.84
N ALA A 13 -2.82 -6.39 -0.66
CA ALA A 13 -1.45 -6.87 -0.89
C ALA A 13 -0.99 -6.63 -2.35
N LEU A 14 -1.86 -6.91 -3.33
CA LEU A 14 -1.59 -6.63 -4.75
C LEU A 14 -1.41 -5.15 -5.02
N GLU A 15 -2.22 -4.30 -4.40
CA GLU A 15 -2.10 -2.84 -4.49
C GLU A 15 -0.73 -2.36 -4.00
N PHE A 16 -0.26 -2.90 -2.87
CA PHE A 16 1.04 -2.57 -2.29
C PHE A 16 2.22 -3.08 -3.14
N PHE A 17 2.09 -4.24 -3.80
CA PHE A 17 3.06 -4.67 -4.79
C PHE A 17 3.06 -3.80 -6.05
N TYR A 18 1.90 -3.30 -6.48
CA TYR A 18 1.81 -2.36 -7.58
C TYR A 18 2.46 -1.02 -7.23
N ILE A 19 2.24 -0.51 -6.01
CA ILE A 19 2.91 0.69 -5.48
C ILE A 19 4.43 0.47 -5.44
N MET A 20 4.90 -0.64 -4.87
CA MET A 20 6.32 -1.01 -4.91
C MET A 20 6.87 -1.01 -6.33
N TYR A 21 6.13 -1.58 -7.29
CA TYR A 21 6.58 -1.60 -8.69
C TYR A 21 6.80 -0.18 -9.24
N LEU A 22 5.85 0.71 -9.01
CA LEU A 22 5.94 2.10 -9.47
C LEU A 22 7.05 2.88 -8.76
N GLU A 23 7.24 2.67 -7.46
CA GLU A 23 8.22 3.41 -6.66
C GLU A 23 9.64 2.88 -6.82
N THR A 24 9.83 1.55 -6.91
CA THR A 24 11.15 0.91 -6.93
C THR A 24 11.69 0.63 -8.34
N PHE A 25 10.84 0.13 -9.24
CA PHE A 25 11.31 -0.34 -10.54
C PHE A 25 10.98 0.64 -11.67
N ALA A 26 9.84 1.32 -11.59
CA ALA A 26 9.35 2.24 -12.62
C ALA A 26 9.30 3.71 -12.16
N THR A 27 10.19 4.11 -11.25
CA THR A 27 10.15 5.40 -10.50
C THR A 27 9.94 6.64 -11.37
N SER A 28 10.61 6.76 -12.51
CA SER A 28 10.49 7.93 -13.43
C SER A 28 9.54 7.69 -14.62
N SER A 29 8.66 6.69 -14.53
CA SER A 29 7.70 6.39 -15.59
C SER A 29 6.56 7.41 -15.66
N LYS A 30 5.92 7.52 -16.83
CA LYS A 30 4.70 8.34 -17.02
C LYS A 30 3.58 7.91 -16.06
N THR A 31 3.50 6.60 -15.78
CA THR A 31 2.50 6.04 -14.86
C THR A 31 2.76 6.50 -13.43
N THR A 32 4.00 6.41 -12.94
CA THR A 32 4.37 6.89 -11.59
C THR A 32 4.11 8.38 -11.46
N SER A 33 4.49 9.19 -12.46
CA SER A 33 4.19 10.62 -12.51
C SER A 33 2.68 10.90 -12.35
N ARG A 34 1.82 10.16 -13.06
CA ARG A 34 0.36 10.30 -12.97
C ARG A 34 -0.20 9.84 -11.63
N VAL A 35 0.24 8.69 -11.12
CA VAL A 35 -0.28 8.07 -9.88
C VAL A 35 0.09 8.92 -8.66
N PHE A 36 1.35 9.37 -8.58
CA PHE A 36 1.84 10.18 -7.46
C PHE A 36 1.70 11.69 -7.68
N ASN A 37 1.13 12.10 -8.81
CA ASN A 37 0.92 13.51 -9.18
C ASN A 37 2.22 14.34 -9.08
N MET A 38 3.31 13.82 -9.65
CA MET A 38 4.65 14.40 -9.56
C MET A 38 5.27 14.55 -10.97
N GLY A 39 5.99 15.63 -11.22
CA GLY A 39 6.66 15.86 -12.50
C GLY A 39 7.74 14.82 -12.80
N LYS A 40 7.93 14.48 -14.08
CA LYS A 40 8.95 13.49 -14.49
C LYS A 40 10.37 13.95 -14.15
N GLU A 41 10.66 15.24 -14.33
CA GLU A 41 11.96 15.83 -13.96
C GLU A 41 12.24 15.69 -12.45
N GLU A 42 11.21 15.88 -11.61
CA GLU A 42 11.34 15.70 -10.15
C GLU A 42 11.62 14.23 -9.81
N LEU A 43 10.91 13.29 -10.44
CA LEU A 43 11.12 11.86 -10.27
C LEU A 43 12.47 11.37 -10.81
N GLU A 44 13.13 12.11 -11.70
CA GLU A 44 14.46 11.78 -12.22
C GLU A 44 15.60 12.26 -11.30
N ARG A 45 15.31 13.12 -10.31
CA ARG A 45 16.30 13.55 -9.32
C ARG A 45 16.82 12.35 -8.53
N SER A 46 18.14 12.22 -8.42
CA SER A 46 18.81 11.09 -7.75
C SER A 46 18.39 10.89 -6.29
N SER A 47 18.17 11.98 -5.56
CA SER A 47 17.66 11.94 -4.18
C SER A 47 16.23 11.38 -4.10
N VAL A 48 15.34 11.82 -5.01
CA VAL A 48 13.95 11.34 -5.08
C VAL A 48 13.92 9.86 -5.48
N GLN A 49 14.71 9.47 -6.49
CA GLN A 49 14.88 8.08 -6.90
C GLN A 49 15.28 7.17 -5.73
N THR A 50 16.28 7.59 -4.95
CA THR A 50 16.77 6.80 -3.81
C THR A 50 15.70 6.63 -2.74
N LEU A 51 15.00 7.72 -2.40
CA LEU A 51 13.92 7.69 -1.40
C LEU A 51 12.73 6.87 -1.86
N PHE A 52 12.26 7.05 -3.10
CA PHE A 52 11.15 6.30 -3.67
C PHE A 52 11.47 4.81 -3.73
N LYS A 53 12.67 4.44 -4.19
CA LYS A 53 13.07 3.04 -4.27
C LYS A 53 13.01 2.34 -2.93
N ASN A 54 13.48 3.01 -1.88
CA ASN A 54 13.42 2.51 -0.52
C ASN A 54 11.97 2.42 0.00
N GLN A 55 11.16 3.46 -0.25
CA GLN A 55 9.74 3.49 0.11
C GLN A 55 8.96 2.33 -0.53
N GLY A 56 9.23 2.06 -1.81
CA GLY A 56 8.61 0.95 -2.51
C GLY A 56 8.93 -0.41 -1.89
N ILE A 57 10.17 -0.63 -1.44
CA ILE A 57 10.52 -1.87 -0.72
C ILE A 57 9.74 -2.00 0.59
N TYR A 58 9.62 -0.92 1.39
CA TYR A 58 8.78 -0.94 2.60
C TYR A 58 7.32 -1.30 2.26
N ASN A 59 6.75 -0.68 1.22
CA ASN A 59 5.39 -0.98 0.76
C ASN A 59 5.25 -2.44 0.30
N GLY A 60 6.21 -2.95 -0.48
CA GLY A 60 6.21 -4.35 -0.91
C GLY A 60 6.28 -5.34 0.26
N LEU A 61 7.09 -5.06 1.28
CA LEU A 61 7.20 -5.92 2.46
C LEU A 61 5.92 -5.91 3.31
N ILE A 62 5.16 -4.81 3.32
CA ILE A 62 3.82 -4.78 3.92
C ILE A 62 2.87 -5.73 3.16
N GLY A 63 2.88 -5.68 1.83
CA GLY A 63 2.12 -6.61 0.99
C GLY A 63 2.49 -8.06 1.26
N LEU A 64 3.79 -8.37 1.38
CA LEU A 64 4.27 -9.70 1.76
C LEU A 64 3.81 -10.10 3.17
N GLY A 65 3.84 -9.17 4.13
CA GLY A 65 3.32 -9.37 5.47
C GLY A 65 1.83 -9.75 5.49
N LEU A 66 1.02 -9.13 4.64
CA LEU A 66 -0.39 -9.49 4.46
C LEU A 66 -0.55 -10.91 3.90
N ILE A 67 0.21 -11.28 2.86
CA ILE A 67 0.20 -12.65 2.31
C ILE A 67 0.59 -13.66 3.41
N TYR A 68 1.63 -13.36 4.18
CA TYR A 68 2.04 -14.20 5.30
C TYR A 68 0.92 -14.36 6.34
N ALA A 69 0.30 -13.25 6.73
CA ALA A 69 -0.77 -13.24 7.71
C ALA A 69 -1.99 -14.06 7.26
N ILE A 70 -2.35 -14.01 5.97
CA ILE A 70 -3.51 -14.72 5.41
C ILE A 70 -3.29 -16.24 5.36
N PHE A 71 -2.10 -16.70 4.97
CA PHE A 71 -1.89 -18.12 4.64
C PHE A 71 -1.08 -18.91 5.66
N PHE A 72 -0.21 -18.25 6.44
CA PHE A 72 0.80 -18.94 7.23
C PHE A 72 0.75 -18.62 8.73
N SER A 73 0.15 -17.49 9.12
CA SER A 73 0.01 -17.13 10.53
C SER A 73 -0.98 -18.03 11.26
N SER A 74 -0.70 -18.34 12.54
CA SER A 74 -1.67 -18.94 13.46
C SER A 74 -2.68 -17.91 13.99
N ALA A 75 -2.30 -16.63 14.07
CA ALA A 75 -3.13 -15.50 14.47
C ALA A 75 -3.46 -14.64 13.23
N GLN A 76 -4.16 -15.25 12.26
CA GLN A 76 -4.39 -14.63 10.94
C GLN A 76 -5.15 -13.31 11.06
N LEU A 77 -6.27 -13.32 11.79
CA LEU A 77 -7.19 -12.19 11.86
C LEU A 77 -6.56 -10.99 12.57
N GLU A 78 -5.82 -11.24 13.66
CA GLU A 78 -5.15 -10.23 14.46
C GLU A 78 -4.06 -9.52 13.64
N ILE A 79 -3.21 -10.28 12.95
CA ILE A 79 -2.11 -9.71 12.17
C ILE A 79 -2.65 -9.00 10.91
N VAL A 80 -3.66 -9.56 10.23
CA VAL A 80 -4.31 -8.88 9.10
C VAL A 80 -4.90 -7.55 9.56
N ARG A 81 -5.66 -7.51 10.66
CA ARG A 81 -6.22 -6.25 11.19
C ARG A 81 -5.13 -5.25 11.57
N LEU A 82 -4.06 -5.71 12.21
CA LEU A 82 -2.92 -4.85 12.58
C LEU A 82 -2.28 -4.20 11.35
N LEU A 83 -2.02 -4.98 10.29
CA LEU A 83 -1.45 -4.47 9.05
C LEU A 83 -2.41 -3.53 8.31
N LEU A 84 -3.71 -3.85 8.26
CA LEU A 84 -4.72 -2.98 7.66
C LEU A 84 -4.84 -1.65 8.41
N ILE A 85 -4.85 -1.66 9.74
CA ILE A 85 -4.86 -0.43 10.56
C ILE A 85 -3.60 0.40 10.28
N TYR A 86 -2.43 -0.24 10.24
CA TYR A 86 -1.17 0.44 9.90
C TYR A 86 -1.27 1.14 8.54
N ILE A 87 -1.74 0.43 7.50
CA ILE A 87 -1.92 0.99 6.14
C ILE A 87 -2.86 2.21 6.18
N ILE A 88 -3.98 2.10 6.88
CA ILE A 88 -4.97 3.18 6.98
C ILE A 88 -4.36 4.41 7.68
N LEU A 89 -3.59 4.23 8.75
CA LEU A 89 -2.94 5.33 9.46
C LEU A 89 -1.91 6.04 8.58
N VAL A 90 -1.10 5.28 7.81
CA VAL A 90 -0.14 5.84 6.84
C VAL A 90 -0.88 6.60 5.73
N ALA A 91 -1.95 6.02 5.18
CA ALA A 91 -2.74 6.67 4.13
C ALA A 91 -3.44 7.93 4.64
N LEU A 92 -3.91 7.94 5.90
CA LEU A 92 -4.49 9.10 6.56
C LEU A 92 -3.45 10.21 6.68
N TYR A 93 -2.26 9.91 7.22
CA TYR A 93 -1.18 10.88 7.34
C TYR A 93 -0.76 11.43 5.97
N GLY A 94 -0.59 10.57 4.97
CA GLY A 94 -0.29 10.97 3.59
C GLY A 94 -1.37 11.85 2.97
N SER A 95 -2.65 11.60 3.28
CA SER A 95 -3.76 12.41 2.79
C SER A 95 -3.81 13.83 3.38
N LEU A 96 -3.34 13.98 4.62
CA LEU A 96 -3.26 15.28 5.31
C LEU A 96 -2.03 16.10 4.88
N THR A 97 -0.94 15.43 4.52
CA THR A 97 0.37 16.08 4.29
C THR A 97 0.76 16.22 2.82
N SER A 98 0.37 15.27 1.96
CA SER A 98 0.83 15.21 0.57
C SER A 98 -0.32 15.36 -0.42
N ASN A 99 -1.28 14.43 -0.41
CA ASN A 99 -2.37 14.44 -1.38
C ASN A 99 -3.61 13.75 -0.82
N LYS A 100 -4.73 14.49 -0.73
CA LYS A 100 -6.02 13.99 -0.23
C LYS A 100 -6.49 12.71 -0.92
N LYS A 101 -6.08 12.45 -2.17
CA LYS A 101 -6.43 11.22 -2.90
C LYS A 101 -5.83 9.96 -2.30
N ILE A 102 -4.74 10.05 -1.52
CA ILE A 102 -4.05 8.90 -0.91
C ILE A 102 -4.99 8.08 -0.04
N ILE A 103 -5.91 8.70 0.70
CA ILE A 103 -6.86 7.95 1.53
C ILE A 103 -7.77 7.04 0.70
N LEU A 104 -8.11 7.45 -0.53
CA LEU A 104 -8.95 6.67 -1.44
C LEU A 104 -8.13 5.65 -2.21
N THR A 105 -6.95 6.05 -2.71
CA THR A 105 -6.14 5.19 -3.57
C THR A 105 -5.38 4.14 -2.79
N GLN A 106 -4.90 4.44 -1.58
CA GLN A 106 -4.10 3.55 -0.72
C GLN A 106 -4.86 3.04 0.51
N GLY A 107 -5.73 3.88 1.08
CA GLY A 107 -6.53 3.52 2.25
C GLY A 107 -7.83 2.81 1.92
N GLY A 108 -8.39 3.02 0.72
CA GLY A 108 -9.76 2.62 0.39
C GLY A 108 -10.01 1.12 0.52
N LEU A 109 -9.20 0.30 -0.16
CA LEU A 109 -9.29 -1.16 -0.08
C LEU A 109 -9.00 -1.67 1.34
N ALA A 110 -8.04 -1.05 2.04
CA ALA A 110 -7.70 -1.43 3.40
C ALA A 110 -8.84 -1.17 4.40
N ILE A 111 -9.55 -0.04 4.27
CA ILE A 111 -10.75 0.29 5.07
C ILE A 111 -11.84 -0.76 4.83
N LEU A 112 -12.12 -1.09 3.56
CA LEU A 112 -13.14 -2.09 3.22
C LEU A 112 -12.77 -3.49 3.78
N ALA A 113 -11.50 -3.88 3.65
CA ALA A 113 -11.00 -5.14 4.20
C ALA A 113 -11.13 -5.17 5.73
N LEU A 114 -10.79 -4.07 6.40
CA LEU A 114 -10.85 -3.96 7.86
C LEU A 114 -12.30 -4.07 8.35
N ILE A 115 -13.23 -3.34 7.73
CA ILE A 115 -14.67 -3.41 8.06
C ILE A 115 -15.19 -4.83 7.87
N SER A 116 -14.89 -5.45 6.71
CA SER A 116 -15.29 -6.83 6.40
C SER A 116 -14.78 -7.83 7.45
N SER A 117 -13.60 -7.58 8.03
CA SER A 117 -13.00 -8.48 9.01
C SER A 117 -13.79 -8.60 10.33
N PHE A 118 -14.73 -7.70 10.62
CA PHE A 118 -15.56 -7.72 11.84
C PHE A 118 -16.87 -8.50 11.70
N PHE A 119 -17.20 -8.96 10.49
CA PHE A 119 -18.41 -9.72 10.18
C PHE A 119 -18.04 -11.08 9.60
#